data_AF-A0A2H5YUA4-F1
#
_entry.id   AF-A0A2H5YUA4-F1
#
_cell.length_a   1.000
_cell.length_b   1.000
_cell.length_c   1.000
_cell.angle_alpha   90.00
_cell.angle_beta   90.00
_cell.angle_gamma   90.00
#
_symmetry.space_group_name_H-M   'P 1'
#
loop_
_entity.id
_entity.type
_entity.pdbx_description
1 polymer ?
#
loop_
_entity_poly.entity_id
_entity_poly.type
_entity_poly.pdbx_seq_one_letter_code
_entity_poly.pdbx_strand_id
1 'polypeptide(L)'
;MADESAEQWPFPRSYLKLCQGFARSLTSRLDPEPGDWLWGPSGVEVVTLPPQGRRPEQVLLPRLERLLRLLQEEAPVFVLDYNHGDYACLAFDEDGRSLANVVAPYPAEAVLRAILFIRAERAANVAKERDYDRNSRQDGTTG
;
A
#
# COMPACT_ATOMS: atom_id res chain seq x y z
N MET A 1 37.35 -14.55 3.72
CA MET A 1 36.03 -14.65 3.08
C MET A 1 35.04 -14.19 4.13
N ALA A 2 34.49 -12.99 3.95
CA ALA A 2 33.59 -12.39 4.93
C ALA A 2 32.28 -13.16 4.91
N ASP A 3 31.87 -13.62 6.09
CA ASP A 3 30.61 -14.27 6.37
C ASP A 3 29.49 -13.30 6.01
N GLU A 4 28.80 -13.55 4.90
CA GLU A 4 27.51 -12.94 4.60
C GLU A 4 26.50 -13.52 5.59
N SER A 5 26.59 -13.10 6.85
CA SER A 5 25.44 -13.10 7.76
C SER A 5 24.44 -12.10 7.19
N ALA A 6 23.77 -12.52 6.10
CA ALA A 6 22.67 -11.83 5.50
C ALA A 6 21.69 -11.59 6.64
N GLU A 7 21.56 -10.34 7.06
CA GLU A 7 20.49 -9.93 7.97
C GLU A 7 19.21 -10.55 7.43
N GLN A 8 18.73 -11.57 8.13
CA GLN A 8 17.56 -12.31 7.71
C GLN A 8 16.38 -11.48 8.17
N TRP A 9 16.10 -10.43 7.41
CA TRP A 9 14.95 -9.56 7.66
C TRP A 9 13.70 -10.44 7.66
N PRO A 10 12.76 -10.24 8.60
CA PRO A 10 11.50 -11.00 8.62
C PRO A 10 10.59 -10.67 7.42
N PHE A 11 11.05 -9.78 6.52
CA PHE A 11 10.30 -9.26 5.39
C PHE A 11 11.04 -9.51 4.07
N PRO A 12 10.33 -9.86 3.00
CA PRO A 12 10.91 -9.90 1.66
C PRO A 12 11.41 -8.53 1.21
N ARG A 13 12.52 -8.51 0.45
CA ARG A 13 13.11 -7.28 -0.09
C ARG A 13 12.14 -6.46 -0.96
N SER A 14 11.20 -7.13 -1.63
CA SER A 14 10.16 -6.50 -2.45
C SER A 14 9.20 -5.65 -1.60
N TYR A 15 8.77 -6.18 -0.45
CA TYR A 15 7.92 -5.46 0.49
C TYR A 15 8.64 -4.25 1.09
N LEU A 16 9.90 -4.41 1.49
CA LEU A 16 10.73 -3.32 1.99
C LEU A 16 10.87 -2.18 0.97
N LYS A 17 11.19 -2.51 -0.29
CA LYS A 17 11.28 -1.54 -1.38
C LYS A 17 9.95 -0.84 -1.65
N LEU A 18 8.83 -1.56 -1.57
CA LEU A 18 7.49 -1.00 -1.75
C LEU A 18 7.20 0.05 -0.67
N CYS A 19 7.46 -0.27 0.60
CA CYS A 19 7.30 0.63 1.74
C CYS A 19 8.19 1.88 1.68
N GLN A 20 9.43 1.74 1.19
CA GLN A 20 10.35 2.88 0.97
C GLN A 20 9.96 3.75 -0.22
N GLY A 21 9.42 3.14 -1.28
CA GLY A 21 9.10 3.79 -2.54
C GLY A 21 7.64 4.24 -2.60
N PHE A 22 6.87 3.64 -3.50
CA PHE A 22 5.51 4.07 -3.83
C PHE A 22 4.56 4.10 -2.64
N ALA A 23 4.72 3.18 -1.67
CA ALA A 23 3.86 3.17 -0.49
C ALA A 23 4.25 4.21 0.56
N ARG A 24 5.40 4.89 0.44
CA ARG A 24 5.86 5.85 1.45
C ARG A 24 4.87 6.98 1.67
N SER A 25 4.17 7.41 0.61
CA SER A 25 3.12 8.45 0.73
C SER A 25 1.90 7.98 1.54
N LEU A 26 1.59 6.68 1.48
CA LEU A 26 0.54 6.05 2.27
C LEU A 26 1.02 5.82 3.71
N THR A 27 2.13 5.11 3.87
CA THR A 27 2.63 4.69 5.19
C THR A 27 3.11 5.87 6.04
N SER A 28 3.55 6.98 5.42
CA SER A 28 3.91 8.20 6.15
C SER A 28 2.72 8.90 6.81
N ARG A 29 1.49 8.65 6.37
CA ARG A 29 0.28 9.23 6.98
C ARG A 29 -0.30 8.37 8.11
N LEU A 30 0.25 7.19 8.31
CA LEU A 30 -0.15 6.27 9.36
C LEU A 30 0.72 6.50 10.60
N ASP A 31 0.08 6.72 11.74
CA ASP A 31 0.75 6.67 13.04
C ASP A 31 1.09 5.21 13.38
N PRO A 32 2.28 4.92 13.92
CA PRO A 32 2.66 3.55 14.29
C PRO A 32 1.70 2.95 15.34
N GLU A 33 1.15 1.76 15.08
CA GLU A 33 0.33 0.99 16.03
C GLU A 33 1.10 -0.21 16.59
N PRO A 34 0.73 -0.72 17.79
CA PRO A 34 1.29 -1.97 18.30
C PRO A 34 1.17 -3.12 17.31
N GLY A 35 2.27 -3.81 17.07
CA GLY A 35 2.39 -4.89 16.09
C GLY A 35 2.80 -4.43 14.69
N ASP A 36 2.81 -3.12 14.40
CA ASP A 36 3.54 -2.60 13.24
C ASP A 36 5.05 -2.69 13.47
N TRP A 37 5.82 -2.50 12.40
CA TRP A 37 7.28 -2.44 12.47
C TRP A 37 7.80 -1.10 11.95
N LEU A 38 8.86 -0.61 12.57
CA LEU A 38 9.60 0.55 12.09
C LEU A 38 10.94 0.09 11.55
N TRP A 39 11.23 0.45 10.31
CA TRP A 39 12.51 0.19 9.67
C TRP A 39 13.31 1.47 9.55
N GLY A 40 14.51 1.50 10.11
CA GLY A 40 15.41 2.65 10.03
C GLY A 40 16.89 2.24 10.05
N PRO A 41 17.79 3.22 10.24
CA PRO A 41 19.23 2.98 10.25
C PRO A 41 19.72 1.99 11.31
N SER A 42 18.97 1.84 12.40
CA SER A 42 19.26 0.91 13.50
C SER A 42 18.70 -0.50 13.30
N GLY A 43 18.06 -0.77 12.15
CA GLY A 43 17.39 -2.04 11.87
C GLY A 43 15.87 -1.94 11.88
N VAL A 44 15.22 -3.07 12.12
CA VAL A 44 13.76 -3.21 12.22
C VAL A 44 13.37 -3.42 13.68
N GLU A 45 12.43 -2.63 14.17
CA GLU A 45 11.90 -2.71 15.53
C GLU A 45 10.39 -2.92 15.52
N VAL A 46 9.88 -3.75 16.44
CA VAL A 46 8.43 -3.92 16.65
C VAL A 46 7.92 -2.74 17.46
N VAL A 47 6.82 -2.15 17.03
CA VAL A 47 6.07 -1.18 17.83
C VAL A 47 5.31 -1.97 18.91
N THR A 48 5.64 -1.75 20.18
CA THR A 48 5.02 -2.47 21.30
C THR A 48 3.96 -1.65 22.03
N LEU A 49 4.06 -0.32 22.01
CA LEU A 49 3.14 0.61 22.69
C LEU A 49 2.91 1.85 21.81
N PRO A 50 1.68 2.37 21.70
CA PRO A 50 1.42 3.68 21.15
C PRO A 50 1.34 4.75 22.28
N PRO A 51 1.63 6.03 22.00
CA PRO A 51 2.23 6.57 20.79
C PRO A 51 3.77 6.46 20.84
N GLN A 52 4.37 5.84 19.82
CA GLN A 52 5.81 6.00 19.57
C GLN A 52 5.99 7.04 18.47
N GLY A 53 6.78 8.08 18.76
CA GLY A 53 7.16 9.05 17.75
C GLY A 53 8.00 8.38 16.67
N ARG A 54 7.53 8.43 15.42
CA ARG A 54 8.30 7.94 14.26
C ARG A 54 9.36 8.98 13.90
N ARG A 55 10.62 8.57 13.85
CA ARG A 55 11.70 9.43 13.36
C ARG A 55 11.55 9.66 11.85
N PRO A 56 11.97 10.81 11.29
CA PRO A 56 11.81 11.10 9.85
C PRO A 56 12.42 10.06 8.91
N GLU A 57 13.48 9.38 9.36
CA GLU A 57 14.23 8.37 8.62
C GLU A 57 13.61 6.97 8.72
N GLN A 58 12.63 6.79 9.60
CA GLN A 58 11.96 5.51 9.80
C GLN A 58 10.82 5.33 8.79
N VAL A 59 10.79 4.14 8.20
CA VAL A 59 9.73 3.65 7.33
C VAL A 59 8.82 2.75 8.15
N LEU A 60 7.54 3.08 8.18
CA LEU A 60 6.54 2.20 8.76
C LEU A 60 6.30 1.02 7.81
N LEU A 61 6.38 -0.18 8.36
CA LEU A 61 5.99 -1.43 7.74
C LEU A 61 4.71 -1.92 8.44
N PRO A 62 3.52 -1.62 7.89
CA PRO A 62 2.26 -1.98 8.53
C PRO A 62 2.09 -3.50 8.63
N ARG A 63 1.43 -3.96 9.70
CA ARG A 63 0.95 -5.35 9.78
C ARG A 63 -0.20 -5.62 8.81
N LEU A 64 -0.38 -6.88 8.44
CA LEU A 64 -1.39 -7.31 7.47
C LEU A 64 -2.80 -6.86 7.88
N GLU A 65 -3.18 -7.03 9.15
CA GLU A 65 -4.51 -6.71 9.65
C GLU A 65 -4.85 -5.23 9.50
N ARG A 66 -3.84 -4.36 9.59
CA ARG A 66 -4.01 -2.93 9.35
C ARG A 66 -4.23 -2.65 7.87
N LEU A 67 -3.46 -3.29 7.01
CA LEU A 67 -3.63 -3.15 5.56
C LEU A 67 -4.98 -3.70 5.10
N LEU A 68 -5.49 -4.79 5.69
CA LEU A 68 -6.82 -5.31 5.39
C LEU A 68 -7.93 -4.33 5.77
N ARG A 69 -7.81 -3.67 6.93
CA ARG A 69 -8.74 -2.59 7.33
C ARG A 69 -8.70 -1.42 6.33
N LEU A 70 -7.50 -0.99 5.92
CA LEU A 70 -7.34 0.05 4.91
C LEU A 70 -7.89 -0.38 3.54
N LEU A 71 -7.70 -1.64 3.14
CA LEU A 71 -8.26 -2.15 1.90
C LEU A 71 -9.79 -2.15 1.94
N GLN A 72 -10.40 -2.45 3.09
CA GLN A 72 -11.85 -2.41 3.26
C GLN A 72 -12.43 -1.00 3.05
N GLU A 73 -11.68 0.05 3.40
CA GLU A 73 -12.06 1.44 3.11
C GLU A 73 -12.02 1.75 1.60
N GLU A 74 -11.16 1.04 0.85
CA GLU A 74 -11.02 1.23 -0.59
C GLU A 74 -11.96 0.34 -1.41
N ALA A 75 -12.18 -0.90 -0.98
CA ALA A 75 -12.95 -1.92 -1.67
C ALA A 75 -13.78 -2.73 -0.66
N PRO A 76 -15.12 -2.70 -0.74
CA PRO A 76 -15.99 -3.36 0.23
C PRO A 76 -15.89 -4.89 0.19
N VAL A 77 -15.49 -5.45 -0.96
CA VAL A 77 -15.30 -6.89 -1.15
C VAL A 77 -13.89 -7.14 -1.64
N PHE A 78 -13.17 -8.01 -0.94
CA PHE A 78 -11.85 -8.47 -1.36
C PHE A 78 -11.61 -9.93 -0.97
N VAL A 79 -10.72 -10.58 -1.71
CA VAL A 79 -10.25 -11.94 -1.47
C VAL A 79 -8.73 -11.90 -1.40
N LEU A 80 -8.18 -12.44 -0.32
CA LEU A 80 -6.76 -12.72 -0.19
C LEU A 80 -6.59 -14.24 -0.18
N ASP A 81 -6.04 -14.78 -1.26
CA ASP A 81 -5.81 -16.20 -1.43
C ASP A 81 -4.32 -16.53 -1.42
N TYR A 82 -3.97 -17.73 -0.96
CA TYR A 82 -2.61 -18.23 -0.95
C TYR A 82 -2.47 -19.38 -1.94
N ASN A 83 -1.49 -19.27 -2.84
CA ASN A 83 -1.21 -20.29 -3.82
C ASN A 83 0.30 -20.48 -4.00
N HIS A 84 0.82 -21.65 -3.59
CA HIS A 84 2.19 -22.11 -3.84
C HIS A 84 3.32 -21.08 -3.58
N GLY A 85 3.22 -20.32 -2.50
CA GLY A 85 4.26 -19.35 -2.10
C GLY A 85 3.95 -17.90 -2.47
N ASP A 86 2.86 -17.67 -3.22
CA ASP A 86 2.37 -16.35 -3.57
C ASP A 86 0.99 -16.09 -2.96
N TYR A 87 0.69 -14.80 -2.81
CA TYR A 87 -0.59 -14.30 -2.33
C TYR A 87 -1.26 -13.49 -3.42
N ALA A 88 -2.48 -13.89 -3.79
CA ALA A 88 -3.34 -13.15 -4.71
C ALA A 88 -4.31 -12.28 -3.91
N CYS A 89 -4.28 -10.97 -4.14
CA CYS A 89 -5.22 -10.01 -3.59
C CYS A 89 -6.13 -9.50 -4.71
N LEU A 90 -7.39 -9.91 -4.66
CA LEU A 90 -8.46 -9.47 -5.55
C LEU A 90 -9.37 -8.50 -4.79
N ALA A 91 -9.68 -7.35 -5.37
CA ALA A 91 -10.57 -6.36 -4.78
C ALA A 91 -11.65 -5.95 -5.79
N PHE A 92 -12.87 -5.74 -5.30
CA PHE A 92 -14.06 -5.47 -6.10
C PHE A 92 -14.85 -4.29 -5.55
N ASP A 93 -15.57 -3.59 -6.43
CA ASP A 93 -16.59 -2.61 -6.02
C ASP A 93 -17.93 -3.27 -5.66
N GLU A 94 -18.93 -2.45 -5.33
CA GLU A 94 -20.28 -2.92 -4.97
C GLU A 94 -21.00 -3.61 -6.13
N ASP A 95 -20.66 -3.28 -7.38
CA ASP A 95 -21.19 -3.90 -8.59
C ASP A 95 -20.46 -5.21 -8.95
N GLY A 96 -19.45 -5.60 -8.17
CA GLY A 96 -18.62 -6.78 -8.42
C GLY A 96 -17.57 -6.58 -9.51
N ARG A 97 -17.30 -5.34 -9.95
CA ARG A 97 -16.25 -5.05 -10.92
C ARG A 97 -14.90 -5.10 -10.22
N SER A 98 -13.90 -5.67 -10.90
CA SER A 98 -12.55 -5.75 -10.35
C SER A 98 -11.92 -4.36 -10.28
N LEU A 99 -11.51 -3.99 -9.06
CA LEU A 99 -10.76 -2.77 -8.76
C LEU A 99 -9.25 -3.03 -8.69
N ALA A 100 -8.84 -4.22 -8.25
CA ALA A 100 -7.45 -4.65 -8.27
C ALA A 100 -7.34 -6.17 -8.38
N ASN A 101 -6.28 -6.62 -9.03
CA ASN A 101 -5.84 -8.02 -9.06
C ASN A 101 -4.32 -8.04 -8.99
N VAL A 102 -3.78 -8.39 -7.82
CA VAL A 102 -2.34 -8.33 -7.58
C VAL A 102 -1.84 -9.64 -7.00
N VAL A 103 -0.67 -10.07 -7.44
CA VAL A 103 0.06 -11.22 -6.88
C VAL A 103 1.38 -10.74 -6.28
N ALA A 104 1.71 -11.20 -5.08
CA ALA A 104 2.98 -10.91 -4.43
C ALA A 104 3.42 -12.06 -3.49
N PRO A 105 4.72 -12.22 -3.22
CA PRO A 105 5.24 -13.31 -2.38
C PRO A 105 4.97 -13.12 -0.87
N TYR A 106 4.28 -12.04 -0.49
CA TYR A 106 4.00 -11.68 0.90
C TYR A 106 2.59 -11.09 1.00
N PRO A 107 1.75 -11.50 1.98
CA PRO A 107 0.35 -11.09 2.01
C PRO A 107 0.20 -9.58 2.21
N ALA A 108 1.01 -8.98 3.08
CA ALA A 108 0.99 -7.53 3.29
C ALA A 108 1.42 -6.78 2.02
N GLU A 109 2.34 -7.34 1.24
CA GLU A 109 2.74 -6.76 -0.04
C GLU A 109 1.59 -6.80 -1.06
N ALA A 110 0.91 -7.93 -1.18
CA ALA A 110 -0.22 -8.09 -2.10
C ALA A 110 -1.34 -7.08 -1.79
N VAL A 111 -1.72 -6.98 -0.51
CA VAL A 111 -2.74 -6.03 -0.04
C VAL A 111 -2.30 -4.57 -0.25
N LEU A 112 -1.06 -4.25 0.10
CA LEU A 112 -0.53 -2.89 -0.06
C LEU A 112 -0.49 -2.45 -1.53
N ARG A 113 -0.08 -3.35 -2.44
CA ARG A 113 -0.11 -3.07 -3.88
C ARG A 113 -1.54 -2.89 -4.38
N ALA A 114 -2.50 -3.68 -3.91
CA ALA A 114 -3.91 -3.52 -4.27
C ALA A 114 -4.43 -2.13 -3.85
N ILE A 115 -4.18 -1.69 -2.61
CA ILE A 115 -4.55 -0.35 -2.13
C ILE A 115 -3.95 0.74 -3.04
N LEU A 116 -2.65 0.64 -3.35
CA LEU A 116 -1.97 1.62 -4.19
C LEU A 116 -2.55 1.65 -5.61
N PHE A 117 -2.86 0.48 -6.18
CA PHE A 117 -3.47 0.37 -7.50
C PHE A 117 -4.84 1.07 -7.53
N ILE A 118 -5.73 0.74 -6.57
CA ILE A 118 -7.07 1.32 -6.48
C ILE A 118 -7.00 2.85 -6.36
N ARG A 119 -6.12 3.36 -5.49
CA ARG A 119 -5.94 4.80 -5.29
C ARG A 119 -5.39 5.50 -6.53
N ALA A 120 -4.45 4.87 -7.24
CA ALA A 120 -3.89 5.42 -8.47
C ALA A 120 -4.94 5.49 -9.59
N GLU A 121 -5.73 4.43 -9.77
CA GLU A 121 -6.82 4.41 -10.77
C GLU A 121 -7.88 5.47 -10.47
N ARG A 122 -8.30 5.61 -9.21
CA ARG A 122 -9.23 6.66 -8.78
C ARG A 122 -8.68 8.06 -9.05
N ALA A 123 -7.42 8.30 -8.70
CA ALA A 123 -6.78 9.60 -8.95
C ALA A 123 -6.69 9.91 -10.45
N ALA A 124 -6.40 8.91 -11.29
CA ALA A 124 -6.36 9.06 -12.74
C ALA A 124 -7.74 9.37 -13.33
N ASN A 125 -8.80 8.72 -12.84
CA ASN A 125 -10.18 8.99 -13.30
C ASN A 125 -10.64 10.39 -12.93
N VAL A 126 -10.37 10.85 -11.70
CA VAL A 126 -10.66 12.24 -11.28
C VAL A 126 -9.89 13.27 -12.12
N ALA A 127 -8.64 12.97 -12.49
CA ALA A 127 -7.87 13.86 -13.37
C ALA A 127 -8.48 13.96 -14.77
N LYS A 128 -8.88 12.82 -15.36
CA LYS A 128 -9.54 12.77 -16.69
C LYS A 128 -10.86 13.54 -16.71
N GLU A 129 -11.68 13.40 -15.68
CA GLU A 129 -12.96 14.13 -15.56
C GLU A 129 -12.74 15.64 -15.50
N ARG A 130 -11.75 16.11 -14.72
CA ARG A 130 -11.39 17.53 -14.64
C ARG A 130 -10.91 18.10 -15.97
N ASP A 131 -10.12 17.33 -16.72
CA ASP A 131 -9.64 17.75 -18.04
C ASP A 131 -10.80 17.82 -19.06
N TYR A 132 -11.74 16.88 -18.99
CA TYR A 132 -12.96 16.89 -19.82
C TYR A 132 -13.86 18.11 -19.52
N ASP A 133 -14.09 18.41 -18.24
CA ASP A 133 -14.89 19.57 -17.82
C ASP A 133 -14.23 20.89 -18.21
N ARG A 134 -12.90 20.98 -18.11
CA ARG A 134 -12.14 22.17 -18.52
C ARG A 134 -12.24 22.43 -20.01
N ASN A 135 -12.10 21.39 -20.82
CA ASN A 135 -12.19 21.50 -22.28
C ASN A 135 -13.61 21.83 -22.72
N SER A 136 -14.63 21.21 -22.11
CA SER A 136 -16.05 21.47 -22.40
C SER A 136 -16.49 22.91 -22.09
N ARG A 137 -15.85 23.57 -21.11
CA ARG A 137 -16.12 24.98 -20.77
C ARG A 137 -15.42 25.97 -21.71
N GLN A 138 -14.31 25.60 -22.31
CA GLN A 138 -13.59 26.48 -23.25
C GLN A 138 -14.32 26.55 -24.61
N ASP A 139 -14.90 25.43 -25.06
CA ASP A 139 -15.64 25.35 -26.33
C ASP A 139 -17.01 26.07 -26.31
N GLY A 140 -17.50 26.44 -25.12
CA GLY A 140 -18.76 27.17 -24.94
C GLY A 140 -18.66 28.70 -24.97
N THR A 141 -17.48 29.28 -25.27
CA THR A 141 -17.24 30.75 -25.17
C THR A 141 -16.93 31.43 -26.50
N THR A 142 -17.20 30.76 -27.62
CA THR A 142 -17.15 31.36 -28.96
C THR A 142 -18.47 31.08 -29.68
N GLY A 143 -19.47 31.92 -29.41
CA GLY A 143 -20.75 31.99 -30.10
C GLY A 143 -21.27 33.42 -30.04
#